data_AF-B4JKG0-F1
#
_entry.id   AF-B4JKG0-F1
#
_cell.length_a   1.000
_cell.length_b   1.000
_cell.length_c   1.000
_cell.angle_alpha   90.00
_cell.angle_beta   90.00
_cell.angle_gamma   90.00
#
_symmetry.space_group_name_H-M   'P 1'
#
loop_
_entity.id
_entity.type
_entity.pdbx_description
1 polymer ?
#
loop_
_entity_poly.entity_id
_entity_poly.type
_entity_poly.pdbx_seq_one_letter_code
_entity_poly.pdbx_strand_id
1 'polypeptide(L)' 'MKVTVCFGDLRILVPCGPGELLVRDLISEATRRYKKAAGKVSNLPRTPCPPPHPVRTPLHNYVFSSPC' A
#
# COMPACT_ATOMS: atom_id res chain seq x y z
N MET A 1 4.82 8.63 6.78
CA MET A 1 4.86 8.44 5.32
C MET A 1 4.61 6.97 4.97
N LYS A 2 3.95 6.67 3.84
CA LYS A 2 3.75 5.30 3.34
C LYS A 2 4.02 5.26 1.84
N VAL A 3 4.66 4.20 1.35
CA VAL A 3 4.98 4.03 -0.07
C VAL A 3 4.48 2.68 -0.56
N THR A 4 4.26 2.58 -1.86
CA THR A 4 3.87 1.33 -2.52
C THR A 4 5.05 0.81 -3.30
N VAL A 5 5.49 -0.41 -3.00
CA VAL A 5 6.56 -1.10 -3.72
C VAL A 5 5.93 -2.17 -4.62
N CYS A 6 6.35 -2.21 -5.88
CA CYS A 6 5.86 -3.19 -6.85
C CYS A 6 6.87 -4.34 -6.96
N PHE A 7 6.42 -5.55 -6.65
CA PHE A 7 7.13 -6.82 -6.89
C PHE A 7 6.45 -7.54 -8.06
N GLY A 8 6.81 -7.17 -9.29
CA GLY A 8 6.09 -7.60 -10.48
C GLY A 8 4.63 -7.14 -10.42
N ASP A 9 3.69 -8.09 -10.51
CA ASP A 9 2.24 -7.84 -10.41
C ASP A 9 1.75 -7.53 -8.98
N LEU A 10 2.58 -7.77 -7.97
CA LEU A 10 2.20 -7.63 -6.56
C LEU A 10 2.58 -6.26 -6.01
N ARG A 11 1.57 -5.51 -5.56
CA ARG A 11 1.75 -4.17 -4.96
C ARG A 11 1.69 -4.29 -3.45
N ILE A 12 2.77 -3.89 -2.78
CA ILE A 12 2.92 -4.00 -1.32
C ILE A 12 3.04 -2.61 -0.71
N LEU A 13 2.14 -2.29 0.22
CA LEU A 13 2.21 -1.07 1.03
C LEU A 13 3.24 -1.24 2.14
N VAL A 14 4.21 -0.32 2.19
CA VAL A 14 5.28 -0.28 3.19
C VAL A 14 5.21 1.06 3.93
N PRO A 15 5.02 1.05 5.26
CA PRO A 15 5.12 2.25 6.07
C PRO A 15 6.59 2.64 6.24
N CYS A 16 6.92 3.90 5.99
CA CYS A 16 8.31 4.42 6.04
C CYS A 16 8.58 5.28 7.27
N GLY A 17 7.68 5.27 8.26
CA GLY A 17 7.81 6.11 9.45
C GLY A 17 7.92 7.61 9.11
N PRO A 18 8.84 8.36 9.73
CA PRO A 18 9.01 9.81 9.53
C PRO A 18 9.75 10.20 8.24
N GLY A 19 10.32 9.25 7.48
CA GLY A 19 10.97 9.54 6.19
C GLY A 19 12.50 9.42 6.15
N GLU A 20 13.15 9.08 7.27
CA GLU A 20 14.61 8.82 7.32
C GLU A 20 14.99 7.36 7.02
N LEU A 21 14.03 6.53 6.60
CA LEU A 21 14.28 5.13 6.29
C LEU A 21 15.14 5.01 5.02
N LEU A 22 16.31 4.39 5.15
CA LEU A 22 17.18 4.12 3.99
C LEU A 22 16.50 3.19 3.00
N VAL A 23 16.84 3.34 1.72
CA VAL A 23 16.31 2.47 0.65
C VAL A 23 16.58 0.99 0.95
N ARG A 24 17.72 0.66 1.55
CA ARG A 24 18.06 -0.72 1.96
C ARG A 24 17.08 -1.27 3.01
N ASP A 25 16.70 -0.46 3.98
CA ASP A 25 15.76 -0.86 5.03
C ASP A 25 14.34 -0.93 4.49
N LEU A 26 13.98 -0.01 3.58
CA LEU A 26 12.73 -0.05 2.84
C LEU A 26 12.58 -1.35 2.05
N ILE A 27 13.61 -1.76 1.30
CA ILE A 27 13.61 -3.01 0.53
C ILE A 27 13.47 -4.21 1.47
N SER A 28 14.13 -4.19 2.63
CA SER A 28 14.06 -5.27 3.62
C SER A 28 12.64 -5.42 4.18
N GLU A 29 11.99 -4.31 4.55
CA GLU A 29 10.59 -4.29 5.00
C GLU A 29 9.60 -4.68 3.91
N ALA A 30 9.82 -4.18 2.69
CA ALA A 30 9.03 -4.55 1.51
C ALA A 30 9.12 -6.05 1.23
N THR A 31 10.31 -6.62 1.30
CA THR A 31 10.56 -8.06 1.08
C THR A 31 9.91 -8.92 2.17
N ARG A 32 9.97 -8.49 3.44
CA ARG A 32 9.30 -9.17 4.55
C ARG A 32 7.78 -9.23 4.34
N ARG A 33 7.19 -8.12 3.91
CA ARG A 33 5.75 -8.04 3.60
C ARG A 33 5.40 -8.83 2.34
N TYR A 34 6.23 -8.76 1.31
CA TYR A 34 6.06 -9.54 0.09
C TYR A 34 5.99 -11.03 0.39
N LYS A 35 6.93 -11.59 1.17
CA LYS A 35 6.90 -13.02 1.55
C LYS A 35 5.60 -13.42 2.26
N LYS A 36 5.08 -12.56 3.13
CA LYS A 36 3.81 -12.80 3.86
C LYS A 36 2.57 -12.66 2.98
N ALA A 37 2.61 -11.74 2.01
CA ALA A 37 1.52 -11.48 1.09
C ALA A 37 1.50 -12.51 -0.04
N ALA A 38 2.64 -12.77 -0.70
CA ALA A 38 2.79 -13.68 -1.83
C ALA A 38 2.24 -15.08 -1.57
N GLY A 39 2.42 -15.62 -0.35
CA GLY A 39 1.81 -16.91 0.04
C GLY A 39 0.28 -16.90 0.15
N LYS A 40 -0.35 -15.72 0.14
CA LYS A 40 -1.81 -15.51 0.20
C LYS A 40 -2.39 -14.99 -1.12
N VAL A 41 -1.60 -14.32 -1.97
CA VAL A 41 -2.09 -13.72 -3.23
C VAL A 41 -2.30 -14.75 -4.34
N SER A 42 -1.81 -15.99 -4.18
CA SER A 42 -2.21 -17.10 -5.05
C SER A 42 -3.72 -17.41 -4.96
N ASN A 43 -4.43 -16.91 -3.94
CA ASN A 43 -5.81 -17.31 -3.66
C ASN A 43 -6.83 -16.15 -3.59
N LEU A 44 -6.47 -14.92 -3.97
CA LEU A 44 -7.40 -13.79 -4.00
C LEU A 44 -7.58 -13.29 -5.45
N PRO A 45 -8.84 -13.16 -5.95
CA PRO A 45 -9.08 -12.58 -7.27
C PRO A 45 -8.51 -11.17 -7.29
N ARG A 46 -7.81 -10.85 -8.39
CA ARG A 46 -7.25 -9.53 -8.69
C ARG A 46 -8.38 -8.51 -8.78
N THR A 47 -8.88 -7.98 -7.66
CA THR A 47 -9.73 -6.80 -7.69
C THR A 47 -8.83 -5.58 -7.91
N PRO A 48 -8.99 -4.85 -9.02
CA PRO A 48 -8.33 -3.56 -9.16
C PRO A 48 -8.84 -2.69 -8.02
N CYS A 49 -7.95 -2.18 -7.18
CA CYS A 49 -8.33 -1.14 -6.23
C CYS A 49 -8.98 -0.02 -7.05
N PRO A 50 -10.25 0.36 -6.78
CA PRO A 50 -10.86 1.46 -7.51
C PRO A 50 -9.99 2.71 -7.31
N PRO A 51 -9.80 3.53 -8.36
CA PRO A 51 -9.08 4.79 -8.23
C PRO A 51 -9.71 5.60 -7.10
N PRO A 52 -8.92 6.28 -6.26
CA PRO A 52 -9.46 7.01 -5.13
C PRO A 52 -10.51 8.03 -5.59
N HIS A 53 -11.76 7.86 -5.17
CA HIS A 53 -12.81 8.82 -5.42
C HIS A 53 -12.81 9.86 -4.30
N PRO A 54 -12.93 11.15 -4.61
CA PRO A 54 -13.03 12.18 -3.60
C PRO A 54 -14.36 12.05 -2.84
N VAL A 55 -14.32 11.64 -1.57
CA VAL A 55 -15.50 11.62 -0.71
C VAL A 55 -15.62 12.98 -0.02
N ARG A 56 -16.77 13.64 -0.21
CA ARG A 56 -17.08 14.90 0.47
C ARG A 56 -17.53 14.61 1.89
N THR A 57 -16.79 15.09 2.88
CA THR A 57 -17.22 15.02 4.28
C THR A 57 -18.25 16.12 4.59
N PRO A 58 -19.11 15.95 5.61
CA PRO A 58 -20.11 16.96 6.02
C PRO A 58 -19.50 18.31 6.44
N LEU A 59 -18.17 18.37 6.67
CA LEU A 59 -17.39 19.57 6.93
C LEU A 59 -16.83 20.24 5.65
N HIS A 60 -17.30 19.87 4.46
CA HIS A 60 -16.87 20.45 3.18
C HIS A 60 -15.37 20.22 2.86
N ASN A 61 -14.73 19.23 3.49
CA ASN A 61 -13.36 18.84 3.21
C ASN A 61 -13.32 17.56 2.35
N TYR A 62 -12.44 17.56 1.35
CA TYR A 62 -12.14 16.39 0.53
C TYR A 62 -11.17 15.48 1.27
N VAL A 63 -11.61 14.26 1.59
CA VAL A 63 -10.75 13.24 2.22
C VAL A 63 -10.59 12.07 1.27
N PHE A 64 -9.33 11.67 1.04
CA PHE A 64 -8.99 10.44 0.35
C PHE A 64 -9.28 9.25 1.27
N SER A 65 -10.53 8.80 1.30
CA SER A 65 -10.91 7.60 2.05
C SER A 65 -10.28 6.39 1.35
N SER A 66 -9.23 5.83 1.94
CA SER A 66 -8.66 4.56 1.48
C SER A 66 -9.51 3.44 2.08
N PRO A 67 -10.19 2.61 1.28
CA PRO A 67 -10.86 1.43 1.79
C PRO A 67 -9.77 0.36 1.99
N CYS A 68 -9.19 0.34 3.18
CA CYS A 68 -8.51 -0.83 3.72
C CYS A 68 -9.29 -1.28 4.95
#